data_AF-A0A7W0KAR9-F1
#
_entry.id   AF-A0A7W0KAR9-F1
#
_cell.length_a   1.000
_cell.length_b   1.000
_cell.length_c   1.000
_cell.angle_alpha   90.00
_cell.angle_beta   90.00
_cell.angle_gamma   90.00
#
_symmetry.space_group_name_H-M   'P 1'
#
loop_
_entity.id
_entity.type
_entity.pdbx_description
1 polymer ?
#
loop_
_entity_poly.entity_id
_entity_poly.type
_entity_poly.pdbx_seq_one_letter_code
_entity_poly.pdbx_strand_id
1 'polypeptide(L)'
;INATATDGEANDPDLSPIQLKQPAVTSSWSKYRGPGDVTFSNARPSVGTDGKVTTTATFSQAGEYIIRAQVNDRSGEGGGGFQCCWTNAHVKVTVTPSATAK
;
A
#
# COMPACT_ATOMS: atom_id res chain seq x y z
N ILE A 1 -9.48 -0.97 4.26
CA ILE A 1 -8.33 -1.90 4.19
C ILE A 1 -7.32 -1.42 5.20
N ASN A 2 -6.85 -2.31 6.07
CA ASN A 2 -5.89 -2.00 7.13
C ASN A 2 -4.64 -2.85 6.91
N ALA A 3 -3.47 -2.27 7.08
CA ALA A 3 -2.19 -2.98 7.06
C ALA A 3 -1.22 -2.37 8.06
N THR A 4 -0.14 -3.09 8.34
CA THR A 4 0.98 -2.61 9.16
C THR A 4 2.25 -2.75 8.35
N ALA A 5 3.06 -1.71 8.32
CA ALA A 5 4.34 -1.65 7.65
C ALA A 5 5.37 -0.98 8.56
N THR A 6 6.50 -1.65 8.76
CA THR A 6 7.58 -1.20 9.63
C THR A 6 8.90 -1.36 8.90
N ASP A 7 9.80 -0.41 9.11
CA ASP A 7 11.19 -0.50 8.67
C ASP A 7 12.05 -0.95 9.86
N GLY A 8 12.97 -1.89 9.62
CA GLY A 8 13.92 -2.39 10.62
C GLY A 8 15.11 -1.45 10.82
N GLU A 9 15.32 -0.48 9.92
CA GLU A 9 16.56 0.28 9.83
C GLU A 9 16.36 1.78 10.06
N ALA A 10 15.82 2.12 11.23
CA ALA A 10 15.74 3.52 11.67
C ALA A 10 17.11 4.24 11.73
N ASN A 11 18.21 3.48 11.76
CA ASN A 11 19.60 3.96 11.84
C ASN A 11 20.53 3.26 10.83
N ASP A 12 20.14 3.19 9.56
CA ASP A 12 21.06 2.75 8.50
C ASP A 12 22.14 3.84 8.26
N PRO A 13 23.45 3.54 8.48
CA PRO A 13 24.54 4.49 8.29
C PRO A 13 24.77 4.88 6.83
N ASP A 14 24.22 4.13 5.86
CA ASP A 14 24.39 4.38 4.43
C ASP A 14 23.32 5.34 3.87
N LEU A 15 22.39 5.81 4.70
CA LEU A 15 21.36 6.78 4.30
C LEU A 15 21.94 8.17 4.07
N SER A 16 21.70 8.73 2.89
CA SER A 16 22.01 10.13 2.61
C SER A 16 21.12 11.11 3.40
N PRO A 17 21.54 12.37 3.57
CA PRO A 17 20.73 13.41 4.20
C PRO A 17 19.36 13.64 3.55
N ILE A 18 19.20 13.30 2.26
CA ILE A 18 17.93 13.40 1.54
C ILE A 18 16.99 12.25 1.95
N GLN A 19 17.53 11.03 2.10
CA GLN A 19 16.77 9.84 2.53
C GLN A 19 16.29 9.94 3.99
N LEU A 20 17.09 10.54 4.87
CA LEU A 20 16.70 10.78 6.27
C LEU A 20 15.49 11.72 6.41
N LYS A 21 15.26 12.59 5.41
CA LYS A 21 14.10 13.49 5.39
C LYS A 21 12.82 12.83 4.86
N GLN A 22 12.92 11.68 4.20
CA GLN A 22 11.75 10.95 3.71
C GLN A 22 11.08 10.14 4.84
N PRO A 23 9.82 9.74 4.69
CA PRO A 23 9.22 8.75 5.60
C PRO A 23 10.05 7.47 5.61
N ALA A 24 10.24 6.86 6.79
CA ALA A 24 10.96 5.60 6.91
C ALA A 24 10.32 4.49 6.06
N VAL A 25 8.98 4.54 5.98
CA VAL A 25 8.17 3.62 5.18
C VAL A 25 7.17 4.43 4.38
N THR A 26 7.01 4.06 3.11
CA THR A 26 5.93 4.54 2.25
C THR A 26 5.07 3.38 1.80
N SER A 27 3.77 3.65 1.58
CA SER A 27 2.84 2.64 1.10
C SER A 27 2.04 3.17 -0.10
N SER A 28 1.76 2.29 -1.05
CA SER A 28 0.88 2.58 -2.19
C SER A 28 -0.11 1.44 -2.42
N TRP A 29 -1.36 1.78 -2.73
CA TRP A 29 -2.47 0.84 -2.92
C TRP A 29 -2.98 0.90 -4.34
N SER A 30 -3.20 -0.26 -4.94
CA SER A 30 -3.66 -0.38 -6.33
C SER A 30 -4.50 -1.63 -6.57
N LYS A 31 -5.42 -1.55 -7.55
CA LYS A 31 -6.09 -2.73 -8.11
C LYS A 31 -5.06 -3.56 -8.87
N TYR A 32 -4.87 -4.82 -8.51
CA TYR A 32 -3.99 -5.75 -9.25
C TYR A 32 -4.78 -6.68 -10.17
N ARG A 33 -5.92 -7.19 -9.69
CA ARG A 33 -6.88 -8.00 -10.47
C ARG A 33 -8.30 -7.72 -9.99
N GLY A 34 -9.28 -7.89 -10.87
CA GLY A 34 -10.70 -7.86 -10.53
C GLY A 34 -11.59 -7.29 -11.65
N PRO A 35 -12.91 -7.55 -11.61
CA PRO A 35 -13.82 -7.28 -12.72
C PRO A 35 -14.22 -5.81 -12.88
N GLY A 36 -14.25 -5.05 -11.78
CA GLY A 36 -14.63 -3.63 -11.79
C GLY A 36 -13.47 -2.69 -11.47
N ASP A 37 -13.79 -1.41 -11.39
CA ASP A 37 -12.87 -0.38 -10.93
C ASP A 37 -12.85 -0.29 -9.41
N VAL A 38 -11.68 0.10 -8.90
CA VAL A 38 -11.45 0.28 -7.47
C VAL A 38 -10.87 1.67 -7.26
N THR A 39 -11.61 2.50 -6.54
CA THR A 39 -11.20 3.85 -6.17
C THR A 39 -10.81 3.86 -4.71
N PHE A 40 -9.65 4.43 -4.40
CA PHE A 40 -9.17 4.59 -3.02
C PHE A 40 -9.40 6.03 -2.55
N SER A 41 -9.90 6.22 -1.32
CA SER A 41 -10.01 7.56 -0.72
C SER A 41 -8.65 8.24 -0.61
N ASN A 42 -7.61 7.45 -0.32
CA ASN A 42 -6.22 7.83 -0.48
C ASN A 42 -5.42 6.59 -0.90
N ALA A 43 -4.83 6.60 -2.09
CA ALA A 43 -4.02 5.48 -2.59
C ALA A 43 -2.60 5.45 -1.99
N ARG A 44 -2.12 6.55 -1.41
CA ARG A 44 -0.80 6.65 -0.75
C ARG A 44 -0.95 7.26 0.66
N PRO A 45 -1.66 6.57 1.57
CA PRO A 45 -1.79 7.00 2.96
C PRO A 45 -0.44 6.99 3.67
N SER A 46 -0.19 8.02 4.48
CA SER A 46 0.97 8.08 5.36
C SER A 46 0.94 6.91 6.35
N VAL A 47 2.10 6.33 6.61
CA VAL A 47 2.26 5.26 7.60
C VAL A 47 2.38 5.92 8.98
N GLY A 48 1.56 5.46 9.94
CA GLY A 48 1.64 5.91 11.33
C GLY A 48 2.97 5.52 11.99
N THR A 49 3.31 6.16 13.10
CA THR A 49 4.52 5.81 13.87
C THR A 49 4.44 4.40 14.47
N ASP A 50 3.24 3.83 14.59
CA ASP A 50 2.98 2.44 14.98
C ASP A 50 3.00 1.47 13.78
N GLY A 51 3.42 1.95 12.61
CA GLY A 51 3.44 1.22 11.35
C GLY A 51 2.06 1.03 10.72
N LYS A 52 0.97 1.46 11.34
CA LYS A 52 -0.37 1.20 10.81
C LYS A 52 -0.71 2.11 9.64
N VAL A 53 -1.46 1.56 8.71
CA VAL A 53 -1.97 2.27 7.55
C VAL A 53 -3.37 1.81 7.19
N THR A 54 -4.25 2.78 6.92
CA THR A 54 -5.65 2.53 6.60
C THR A 54 -6.08 3.34 5.39
N THR A 55 -6.81 2.71 4.47
CA THR A 55 -7.48 3.40 3.36
C THR A 55 -8.83 2.76 3.06
N THR A 56 -9.74 3.53 2.49
CA THR A 56 -11.06 3.04 2.05
C THR A 56 -11.02 2.79 0.55
N ALA A 57 -11.46 1.60 0.14
CA ALA A 57 -11.59 1.22 -1.26
C ALA A 57 -13.08 1.07 -1.62
N THR A 58 -13.49 1.68 -2.73
CA THR A 58 -14.83 1.59 -3.30
C THR A 58 -14.77 0.81 -4.60
N PHE A 59 -15.64 -0.19 -4.74
CA PHE A 59 -15.66 -1.13 -5.86
C PHE A 59 -16.88 -0.85 -6.73
N SER A 60 -16.69 -0.76 -8.06
CA SER A 60 -17.81 -0.47 -8.98
C SER A 60 -18.67 -1.68 -9.31
N GLN A 61 -18.19 -2.91 -9.05
CA GLN A 61 -18.88 -4.16 -9.37
C GLN A 61 -18.66 -5.19 -8.28
N ALA A 62 -19.57 -6.17 -8.20
CA ALA A 62 -19.39 -7.36 -7.38
C ALA A 62 -18.38 -8.32 -8.03
N GLY A 63 -17.67 -9.09 -7.21
CA GLY A 63 -16.72 -10.11 -7.67
C GLY A 63 -15.50 -10.26 -6.77
N GLU A 64 -14.53 -11.07 -7.22
CA GLU A 64 -13.25 -11.24 -6.54
C GLU A 64 -12.20 -10.26 -7.05
N TYR A 65 -11.47 -9.67 -6.11
CA TYR A 65 -10.42 -8.69 -6.38
C TYR A 65 -9.13 -9.09 -5.68
N ILE A 66 -8.00 -8.77 -6.33
CA ILE A 66 -6.70 -8.71 -5.67
C ILE A 66 -6.29 -7.24 -5.62
N ILE A 67 -6.13 -6.73 -4.41
CA ILE A 67 -5.57 -5.41 -4.15
C ILE A 67 -4.10 -5.59 -3.80
N ARG A 68 -3.23 -4.81 -4.43
CA ARG A 68 -1.80 -4.78 -4.12
C ARG A 68 -1.49 -3.57 -3.27
N ALA A 69 -0.95 -3.82 -2.08
CA ALA A 69 -0.14 -2.86 -1.35
C ALA A 69 1.32 -3.05 -1.75
N GLN A 70 1.97 -1.97 -2.13
CA GLN A 70 3.41 -1.94 -2.29
C GLN A 70 3.99 -1.04 -1.20
N VAL A 71 5.01 -1.54 -0.52
CA VAL A 71 5.65 -0.90 0.62
C VAL A 71 7.11 -0.72 0.28
N ASN A 72 7.62 0.49 0.45
CA ASN A 72 9.04 0.82 0.26
C ASN A 72 9.59 1.44 1.54
N ASP A 73 10.89 1.25 1.76
CA ASP A 73 11.65 1.97 2.77
C ASP A 73 12.11 3.35 2.24
N ARG A 74 13.12 3.94 2.89
CA ARG A 74 13.72 5.23 2.53
C ARG A 74 14.45 5.24 1.19
N SER A 75 14.75 4.09 0.61
CA SER A 75 15.34 3.99 -0.74
C SER A 75 14.33 4.36 -1.84
N GLY A 76 13.04 4.37 -1.51
CA GLY A 76 11.97 4.75 -2.42
C GLY A 76 11.72 3.71 -3.51
N GLU A 77 10.80 4.05 -4.42
CA GLU A 77 10.41 3.13 -5.48
C GLU A 77 11.56 2.89 -6.47
N GLY A 78 11.97 1.63 -6.63
CA GLY A 78 13.15 1.28 -7.42
C GLY A 78 14.45 1.14 -6.63
N GLY A 79 14.40 1.28 -5.29
CA GLY A 79 15.51 0.94 -4.40
C GLY A 79 16.79 1.74 -4.64
N GLY A 80 16.68 2.99 -5.11
CA GLY A 80 17.85 3.83 -5.44
C GLY A 80 18.76 3.28 -6.55
N GLY A 81 18.28 2.37 -7.40
CA GLY A 81 19.07 1.70 -8.45
C GLY A 81 19.21 0.19 -8.25
N PHE A 82 18.88 -0.32 -7.06
CA PHE A 82 18.75 -1.75 -6.79
C PHE A 82 17.28 -2.16 -6.94
N GLN A 83 16.96 -2.85 -8.04
CA GLN A 83 15.59 -3.12 -8.55
C GLN A 83 14.71 -4.04 -7.68
N CYS A 84 15.00 -4.20 -6.37
CA CYS A 84 14.42 -5.28 -5.57
C CYS A 84 13.82 -4.86 -4.21
N CYS A 85 14.00 -3.62 -3.74
CA CYS A 85 13.69 -3.26 -2.33
C CYS A 85 12.24 -2.81 -2.08
N TRP A 86 11.27 -3.29 -2.84
CA TRP A 86 9.85 -3.10 -2.50
C TRP A 86 9.18 -4.40 -2.07
N THR A 87 8.39 -4.33 -1.01
CA THR A 87 7.55 -5.44 -0.56
C THR A 87 6.15 -5.29 -1.15
N ASN A 88 5.66 -6.32 -1.84
CA ASN A 88 4.26 -6.38 -2.27
C ASN A 88 3.45 -7.28 -1.35
N ALA A 89 2.35 -6.77 -0.82
CA ALA A 89 1.30 -7.54 -0.17
C ALA A 89 0.06 -7.60 -1.07
N HIS A 90 -0.47 -8.80 -1.29
CA HIS A 90 -1.68 -9.01 -2.08
C HIS A 90 -2.84 -9.36 -1.14
N VAL A 91 -3.85 -8.51 -1.14
CA VAL A 91 -5.07 -8.66 -0.33
C VAL A 91 -6.19 -9.18 -1.24
N LYS A 92 -6.69 -10.39 -0.95
CA LYS A 92 -7.88 -10.91 -1.59
C LYS A 92 -9.13 -10.26 -0.97
N VAL A 93 -10.01 -9.73 -1.82
CA VAL A 93 -11.26 -9.10 -1.41
C VAL A 93 -12.41 -9.70 -2.20
N THR A 94 -13.50 -10.07 -1.52
CA THR A 94 -14.73 -10.54 -2.16
C THR A 94 -15.81 -9.48 -1.96
N VAL A 95 -16.33 -8.94 -3.06
CA VAL A 95 -17.40 -7.95 -3.05
C VAL A 95 -18.70 -8.63 -3.46
N THR A 96 -19.67 -8.65 -2.56
CA THR A 96 -21.00 -9.17 -2.85
C THR A 96 -21.92 -8.04 -3.34
N PRO A 97 -22.87 -8.31 -4.24
CA PRO A 97 -23.89 -7.33 -4.61
C PRO A 97 -24.64 -6.86 -3.36
N SER A 98 -24.92 -5.56 -3.25
CA SER A 98 -25.88 -5.10 -2.26
C SER A 98 -27.24 -5.62 -2.65
N ALA A 99 -27.93 -6.34 -1.76
CA ALA A 99 -29.31 -6.73 -2.02
C ALA A 99 -30.12 -5.44 -2.19
N THR A 100 -30.64 -5.19 -3.39
CA THR A 100 -31.60 -4.11 -3.62
C THR A 100 -32.85 -4.48 -2.85
N ALA A 101 -33.17 -3.72 -1.79
CA ALA A 101 -34.47 -3.82 -1.14
C ALA A 101 -35.54 -3.50 -2.20
N LYS A 102 -36.43 -4.46 -2.42
CA LYS A 102 -37.59 -4.32 -3.32
C LYS A 102 -38.67 -3.48 -2.65
#